data_AF-A0A4R4W206-F1
#
_entry.id   AF-A0A4R4W206-F1
#
_cell.length_a   1.000
_cell.length_b   1.000
_cell.length_c   1.000
_cell.angle_alpha   90.00
_cell.angle_beta   90.00
_cell.angle_gamma   90.00
#
_symmetry.space_group_name_H-M   'P 1'
#
loop_
_entity.id
_entity.type
_entity.pdbx_description
1 polymer ?
#
loop_
_entity_poly.entity_id
_entity_poly.type
_entity_poly.pdbx_seq_one_letter_code
_entity_poly.pdbx_strand_id
1 'polypeptide(L)'
;MTAMDGPVSDALLKMGRHLRSGTVSPDLRTLHQVGGRQADAFYRDRWSHDKVVRSTHGVNCTGSCSWKVYVKDGIITWEAQETDYPSVGGDRPEYEPRGCPRGAAFSWYTYSPTRVRYPYARGVLVEMYREARARLGDPVEAWAEITTDPARRERYQSARGKGGLVRIGWDEAVEIVAAAHVHTIKEYGPDRVAGFSPIPAMSMASHAAGARFVSLIGGAMLSFYDWYADLPVASPQVFGDQTDVPESADWWDASYLLVWGSNVPVKGLYHLLAVVLGTIVGVATVGGMAILIYRRRTVGPVFMATTRNDKLMYAVLALTIALGLAATVMANLVGGGYDYRNTVSPWFRSIFYFRPEPALMAGAPLLFQLHALSALVLFTIWPFTRLVHMLTAPVGYLTRPYIVYRSRDEARPATRRGWEPSR
;
A
#
# COMPACT_ATOMS: atom_id res chain seq x y z
N MET A 1 9.51 -30.35 -31.37
CA MET A 1 9.05 -29.04 -31.88
C MET A 1 9.91 -28.65 -33.04
N THR A 2 9.37 -28.73 -34.24
CA THR A 2 10.06 -28.51 -35.50
C THR A 2 9.11 -27.72 -36.39
N ALA A 3 9.65 -26.71 -37.08
CA ALA A 3 8.98 -25.88 -38.08
C ALA A 3 7.84 -24.95 -37.60
N MET A 4 8.18 -23.75 -37.11
CA MET A 4 7.24 -22.61 -37.18
C MET A 4 7.74 -21.44 -38.05
N ASP A 5 8.99 -21.46 -38.52
CA ASP A 5 9.58 -20.48 -39.44
C ASP A 5 9.81 -21.14 -40.80
N GLY A 6 8.73 -21.33 -41.56
CA GLY A 6 8.76 -21.90 -42.90
C GLY A 6 8.31 -20.86 -43.95
N PRO A 7 8.54 -21.11 -45.24
CA PRO A 7 8.15 -20.20 -46.32
C PRO A 7 6.66 -19.82 -46.28
N VAL A 8 5.82 -20.73 -45.77
CA VAL A 8 4.39 -20.53 -45.60
C VAL A 8 4.08 -19.55 -44.47
N SER A 9 4.73 -19.64 -43.29
CA SER A 9 4.49 -18.69 -42.20
C SER A 9 4.99 -17.29 -42.53
N ASP A 10 6.13 -17.18 -43.24
CA ASP A 10 6.65 -15.91 -43.74
C ASP A 10 5.75 -15.28 -44.80
N ALA A 11 5.20 -16.08 -45.72
CA ALA A 11 4.26 -15.60 -46.72
C ALA A 11 2.96 -15.10 -46.07
N LEU A 12 2.44 -15.84 -45.07
CA LEU A 12 1.25 -15.45 -44.32
C LEU A 12 1.47 -14.14 -43.53
N LEU A 13 2.63 -13.97 -42.89
CA LEU A 13 3.01 -12.73 -42.18
C LEU A 13 3.16 -11.53 -43.13
N LYS A 14 3.80 -11.72 -44.28
CA LYS A 14 3.96 -10.68 -45.30
C LYS A 14 2.62 -10.27 -45.91
N MET A 15 1.72 -11.23 -46.15
CA MET A 15 0.40 -10.96 -46.69
C MET A 15 -0.48 -10.17 -45.70
N GLY A 16 -0.34 -10.43 -44.39
CA GLY A 16 -1.05 -9.72 -43.33
C GLY A 16 -0.88 -8.20 -43.33
N ARG A 17 0.24 -7.68 -43.86
CA ARG A 17 0.52 -6.23 -43.93
C ARG A 17 -0.48 -5.46 -44.78
N HIS A 18 -1.09 -6.11 -45.76
CA HIS A 18 -2.06 -5.49 -46.67
C HIS A 18 -3.48 -5.45 -46.10
N LEU A 19 -3.73 -6.16 -45.01
CA LEU A 19 -5.05 -6.22 -44.35
C LEU A 19 -5.25 -5.08 -43.32
N ARG A 20 -4.26 -4.22 -43.11
CA ARG A 20 -4.29 -3.14 -42.10
C ARG A 20 -3.83 -1.82 -42.72
N SER A 21 -4.45 -0.71 -42.33
CA SER A 21 -4.01 0.63 -42.71
C SER A 21 -2.79 1.06 -41.88
N GLY A 22 -1.78 1.66 -42.50
CA GLY A 22 -0.57 2.15 -41.82
C GLY A 22 0.73 1.55 -42.37
N THR A 23 1.86 1.97 -41.80
CA THR A 23 3.20 1.53 -42.22
C THR A 23 3.69 0.39 -41.33
N VAL A 24 3.77 -0.82 -41.88
CA VAL A 24 4.32 -1.98 -41.18
C VAL A 24 5.85 -1.94 -41.21
N SER A 25 6.50 -2.24 -40.09
CA SER A 25 7.97 -2.29 -40.01
C SER A 25 8.58 -3.37 -40.90
N PRO A 26 9.86 -3.23 -41.31
CA PRO A 26 10.55 -4.24 -42.13
C PRO A 26 10.58 -5.64 -41.51
N ASP A 27 10.57 -5.74 -40.18
CA ASP A 27 10.55 -7.00 -39.43
C ASP A 27 9.13 -7.57 -39.22
N LEU A 28 8.10 -6.90 -39.77
CA LEU A 28 6.67 -7.27 -39.69
C LEU A 28 6.12 -7.37 -38.26
N ARG A 29 6.74 -6.69 -37.29
CA ARG A 29 6.33 -6.72 -35.87
C ARG A 29 5.49 -5.51 -35.46
N THR A 30 5.74 -4.34 -36.06
CA THR A 30 5.09 -3.09 -35.66
C THR A 30 4.24 -2.51 -36.79
N LEU A 31 3.22 -1.75 -36.43
CA LEU A 31 2.36 -1.01 -37.35
C LEU A 31 2.32 0.44 -36.90
N HIS A 32 2.83 1.35 -37.72
CA HIS A 32 2.84 2.78 -37.48
C HIS A 32 1.63 3.42 -38.14
N GLN A 33 0.80 4.09 -37.35
CA GLN A 33 -0.39 4.81 -37.80
C GLN A 33 -0.32 6.27 -37.35
N VAL A 34 -0.90 7.18 -38.12
CA VAL A 34 -1.11 8.59 -37.73
C VAL A 34 -2.56 8.73 -37.25
N GLY A 35 -2.79 9.43 -36.13
CA GLY A 35 -4.13 9.69 -35.63
C GLY A 35 -4.82 8.49 -34.96
N GLY A 36 -6.14 8.58 -34.77
CA GLY A 36 -6.94 7.55 -34.05
C GLY A 36 -6.60 7.44 -32.55
N ARG A 37 -6.10 8.53 -31.95
CA ARG A 37 -5.69 8.63 -30.53
C ARG A 37 -6.74 9.32 -29.64
N GLN A 38 -7.99 9.35 -30.08
CA GLN A 38 -9.06 10.04 -29.33
C GLN A 38 -9.31 9.41 -27.97
N ALA A 39 -9.09 8.09 -27.85
CA ALA A 39 -9.16 7.38 -26.57
C ALA A 39 -8.17 7.92 -25.52
N ASP A 40 -7.03 8.48 -25.93
CA ASP A 40 -6.06 9.08 -25.00
C ASP A 40 -6.66 10.30 -24.27
N ALA A 41 -7.66 10.98 -24.86
CA ALA A 41 -8.29 12.15 -24.26
C ALA A 41 -8.93 11.81 -22.91
N PHE A 42 -9.48 10.60 -22.76
CA PHE A 42 -10.04 10.12 -21.50
C PHE A 42 -8.99 10.13 -20.36
N TYR A 43 -7.78 9.61 -20.61
CA TYR A 43 -6.73 9.60 -19.59
C TYR A 43 -6.13 10.98 -19.34
N ARG A 44 -6.03 11.83 -20.37
CA ARG A 44 -5.59 13.22 -20.22
C ARG A 44 -6.55 14.03 -19.38
N ASP A 45 -7.85 13.86 -19.62
CA ASP A 45 -8.89 14.47 -18.81
C ASP A 45 -8.89 13.89 -17.39
N ARG A 46 -8.70 12.57 -17.22
CA ARG A 46 -8.60 11.97 -15.87
C ARG A 46 -7.49 12.58 -15.01
N TRP A 47 -6.38 12.99 -15.63
CA TRP A 47 -5.24 13.63 -14.97
C TRP A 47 -5.39 15.16 -14.81
N SER A 48 -6.24 15.80 -15.61
CA SER A 48 -6.52 17.23 -15.47
C SER A 48 -7.19 17.54 -14.12
N HIS A 49 -7.07 18.78 -13.69
CA HIS A 49 -7.55 19.27 -12.39
C HIS A 49 -7.74 20.78 -12.46
N ASP A 50 -8.58 21.30 -11.59
CA ASP A 50 -8.94 22.73 -11.53
C ASP A 50 -7.85 23.52 -10.82
N LYS A 51 -7.33 22.96 -9.72
CA LYS A 51 -6.29 23.56 -8.89
C LYS A 51 -5.52 22.54 -8.09
N VAL A 52 -4.36 22.97 -7.62
CA VAL A 52 -3.51 22.24 -6.67
C VAL A 52 -3.38 23.10 -5.41
N VAL A 53 -3.58 22.48 -4.25
CA VAL A 53 -3.45 23.15 -2.94
C VAL A 53 -2.36 22.46 -2.14
N ARG A 54 -1.44 23.23 -1.57
CA ARG A 54 -0.42 22.71 -0.66
C ARG A 54 -1.06 22.34 0.67
N SER A 55 -0.79 21.13 1.15
CA SER A 55 -1.18 20.68 2.48
C SER A 55 -0.15 19.71 3.06
N THR A 56 -0.42 19.20 4.26
CA THR A 56 0.34 18.17 4.96
C THR A 56 -0.60 17.28 5.77
N HIS A 57 -0.07 16.20 6.37
CA HIS A 57 -0.84 15.27 7.19
C HIS A 57 -0.55 15.51 8.69
N GLY A 58 -1.55 15.99 9.43
CA GLY A 58 -1.48 16.16 10.88
C GLY A 58 -1.61 14.84 11.65
N VAL A 59 -0.66 13.94 11.45
CA VAL A 59 -0.61 12.60 12.08
C VAL A 59 0.79 12.34 12.66
N ASN A 60 0.86 11.63 13.77
CA ASN A 60 2.12 11.31 14.45
C ASN A 60 2.92 10.26 13.65
N CYS A 61 3.68 10.70 12.65
CA CYS A 61 4.45 9.83 11.77
C CYS A 61 5.89 10.27 11.51
N THR A 62 6.33 11.39 12.12
CA THR A 62 7.61 12.12 11.89
C THR A 62 7.88 12.58 10.45
N GLY A 63 7.05 12.16 9.49
CA GLY A 63 7.24 12.45 8.08
C GLY A 63 7.18 13.93 7.73
N SER A 64 6.24 14.70 8.28
CA SER A 64 6.08 16.14 7.98
C SER A 64 6.13 16.47 6.47
N CYS A 65 5.58 15.56 5.64
CA CYS A 65 5.69 15.65 4.18
C CYS A 65 4.70 16.70 3.65
N SER A 66 5.16 17.60 2.79
CA SER A 66 4.32 18.49 2.00
C SER A 66 3.73 17.77 0.79
N TRP A 67 2.44 18.02 0.50
CA TRP A 67 1.68 17.36 -0.57
C TRP A 67 0.93 18.37 -1.43
N LYS A 68 0.86 18.05 -2.73
CA LYS A 68 -0.02 18.62 -3.75
C LYS A 68 -1.37 17.93 -3.63
N VAL A 69 -2.38 18.64 -3.13
CA VAL A 69 -3.76 18.15 -3.10
C VAL A 69 -4.47 18.60 -4.37
N TYR A 70 -4.88 17.66 -5.20
CA TYR A 70 -5.54 17.93 -6.48
C TYR A 70 -7.05 18.03 -6.29
N VAL A 71 -7.62 19.13 -6.81
CA VAL A 71 -9.06 19.35 -6.83
C VAL A 71 -9.53 19.34 -8.28
N LYS A 72 -10.57 18.55 -8.56
CA LYS A 72 -11.25 18.51 -9.86
C LYS A 72 -12.75 18.52 -9.63
N ASP A 73 -13.48 19.30 -10.39
CA ASP A 73 -14.94 19.46 -10.26
C ASP A 73 -15.36 19.85 -8.83
N GLY A 74 -14.54 20.69 -8.18
CA GLY A 74 -14.78 21.13 -6.80
C GLY A 74 -14.59 20.07 -5.71
N ILE A 75 -14.14 18.86 -6.04
CA ILE A 75 -13.88 17.78 -5.07
C ILE A 75 -12.39 17.44 -5.00
N ILE A 76 -11.91 17.03 -3.83
CA ILE A 76 -10.56 16.49 -3.65
C ILE A 76 -10.52 15.12 -4.31
N THR A 77 -9.57 14.89 -5.22
CA THR A 77 -9.54 13.64 -6.01
C THR A 77 -8.37 12.76 -5.62
N TRP A 78 -7.14 13.28 -5.65
CA TRP A 78 -5.93 12.58 -5.22
C TRP A 78 -4.88 13.57 -4.71
N GLU A 79 -3.78 13.03 -4.20
CA GLU A 79 -2.63 13.79 -3.77
C GLU A 79 -1.33 13.20 -4.33
N ALA A 80 -0.33 14.04 -4.52
CA ALA A 80 1.03 13.63 -4.85
C ALA A 80 2.00 14.46 -4.02
N GLN A 81 3.22 13.97 -3.81
CA GLN A 81 4.19 14.72 -3.02
C GLN A 81 4.55 16.06 -3.66
N GLU A 82 4.79 17.05 -2.81
CA GLU A 82 5.56 18.23 -3.21
C GLU A 82 7.04 17.86 -3.32
N THR A 83 7.76 18.57 -4.18
CA THR A 83 9.17 18.31 -4.50
C THR A 83 10.01 19.59 -4.46
N ASP A 84 9.50 20.63 -3.81
CA ASP A 84 10.07 21.98 -3.77
C ASP A 84 10.53 22.38 -2.36
N TYR A 85 10.97 21.39 -1.58
CA TYR A 85 11.68 21.67 -0.34
C TYR A 85 12.93 22.51 -0.65
N PRO A 86 13.34 23.42 0.24
CA PRO A 86 14.62 24.12 0.11
C PRO A 86 15.77 23.11 -0.05
N SER A 87 16.67 23.37 -1.00
CA SER A 87 17.81 22.50 -1.28
C SER A 87 18.75 22.41 -0.06
N VAL A 88 19.28 21.21 0.19
CA VAL A 88 20.26 20.95 1.26
C VAL A 88 21.70 21.22 0.83
N GLY A 89 21.95 21.61 -0.42
CA GLY A 89 23.29 21.75 -1.00
C GLY A 89 23.65 20.63 -1.97
N GLY A 90 24.80 20.75 -2.63
CA GLY A 90 25.25 19.77 -3.66
C GLY A 90 25.99 18.56 -3.11
N ASP A 91 26.25 18.52 -1.81
CA ASP A 91 27.01 17.50 -1.09
C ASP A 91 26.13 16.40 -0.47
N ARG A 92 24.82 16.63 -0.36
CA ARG A 92 23.83 15.71 0.22
C ARG A 92 22.67 15.44 -0.74
N PRO A 93 22.03 14.26 -0.66
CA PRO A 93 20.81 14.00 -1.42
C PRO A 93 19.65 14.89 -0.92
N GLU A 94 18.82 15.34 -1.85
CA GLU A 94 17.65 16.17 -1.55
C GLU A 94 16.59 15.41 -0.73
N TYR A 95 15.76 16.17 0.00
CA TYR A 95 14.65 15.59 0.77
C TYR A 95 13.48 15.10 -0.10
N GLU A 96 13.34 15.64 -1.30
CA GLU A 96 12.26 15.28 -2.21
C GLU A 96 12.37 13.80 -2.65
N PRO A 97 11.24 13.09 -2.80
CA PRO A 97 9.85 13.55 -2.67
C PRO A 97 9.25 13.37 -1.25
N ARG A 98 9.99 12.81 -0.28
CA ARG A 98 9.40 12.25 0.96
C ARG A 98 8.15 11.39 0.67
N GLY A 99 7.14 11.47 1.54
CA GLY A 99 5.87 10.78 1.39
C GLY A 99 5.90 9.31 1.81
N CYS A 100 4.72 8.71 1.94
CA CYS A 100 4.56 7.31 2.29
C CYS A 100 3.21 6.79 1.76
N PRO A 101 3.00 5.46 1.68
CA PRO A 101 1.75 4.91 1.15
C PRO A 101 0.51 5.27 1.99
N ARG A 102 0.68 5.62 3.28
CA ARG A 102 -0.43 6.08 4.12
C ARG A 102 -0.87 7.49 3.74
N GLY A 103 0.09 8.38 3.49
CA GLY A 103 -0.17 9.75 3.02
C GLY A 103 -0.80 9.76 1.63
N ALA A 104 -0.31 8.93 0.71
CA ALA A 104 -0.83 8.84 -0.67
C ALA A 104 -2.31 8.40 -0.76
N ALA A 105 -2.88 7.86 0.32
CA ALA A 105 -4.26 7.39 0.38
C ALA A 105 -5.16 8.27 1.27
N PHE A 106 -4.66 9.40 1.78
CA PHE A 106 -5.37 10.19 2.79
C PHE A 106 -6.66 10.83 2.25
N SER A 107 -6.67 11.21 0.97
CA SER A 107 -7.84 11.76 0.27
C SER A 107 -9.10 10.90 0.41
N TRP A 108 -8.95 9.57 0.59
CA TRP A 108 -10.04 8.63 0.82
C TRP A 108 -10.93 9.01 2.01
N TYR A 109 -10.33 9.48 3.11
CA TYR A 109 -11.07 9.82 4.33
C TYR A 109 -12.05 10.98 4.14
N THR A 110 -11.84 11.83 3.13
CA THR A 110 -12.67 13.02 2.91
C THR A 110 -14.13 12.65 2.67
N TYR A 111 -14.36 11.59 1.88
CA TYR A 111 -15.68 11.15 1.42
C TYR A 111 -16.01 9.72 1.85
N SER A 112 -15.17 9.09 2.68
CA SER A 112 -15.37 7.72 3.12
C SER A 112 -16.69 7.55 3.89
N PRO A 113 -17.26 6.32 3.92
CA PRO A 113 -18.40 6.01 4.78
C PRO A 113 -18.14 6.23 6.27
N THR A 114 -16.86 6.27 6.69
CA THR A 114 -16.44 6.47 8.07
C THR A 114 -16.29 7.94 8.47
N ARG A 115 -16.47 8.88 7.53
CA ARG A 115 -16.36 10.32 7.80
C ARG A 115 -17.44 10.76 8.80
N VAL A 116 -17.02 11.37 9.91
CA VAL A 116 -17.94 12.06 10.82
C VAL A 116 -18.42 13.35 10.15
N ARG A 117 -19.72 13.44 9.86
CA ARG A 117 -20.35 14.55 9.12
C ARG A 117 -21.10 15.54 10.00
N TYR A 118 -21.59 15.09 11.15
CA TYR A 118 -22.42 15.86 12.05
C TYR A 118 -21.97 15.64 13.50
N PRO A 119 -22.35 16.51 14.44
CA PRO A 119 -22.31 16.18 15.85
C PRO A 119 -23.19 14.96 16.14
N TYR A 120 -22.64 14.03 16.91
CA TYR A 120 -23.34 12.84 17.37
C TYR A 120 -23.19 12.73 18.88
N ALA A 121 -24.28 12.40 19.56
CA ALA A 121 -24.30 12.12 20.99
C ALA A 121 -25.05 10.81 21.27
N ARG A 122 -24.84 10.22 22.44
CA ARG A 122 -25.52 8.97 22.82
C ARG A 122 -27.01 9.26 23.03
N GLY A 123 -27.89 8.52 22.34
CA GLY A 123 -29.34 8.76 22.37
C GLY A 123 -29.91 8.84 23.79
N VAL A 124 -29.57 7.88 24.66
CA VAL A 124 -30.03 7.86 26.06
C VAL A 124 -29.58 9.08 26.87
N LEU A 125 -28.43 9.67 26.56
CA LEU A 125 -27.96 10.89 27.23
C LEU A 125 -28.76 12.10 26.72
N VAL A 126 -28.96 12.18 25.40
CA VAL A 126 -29.70 13.28 24.76
C VAL A 126 -31.16 13.31 25.22
N GLU A 127 -31.80 12.14 25.33
CA GLU A 127 -33.17 11.99 25.85
C GLU A 127 -33.28 12.57 27.27
N MET A 128 -32.46 12.07 28.20
CA MET A 128 -32.45 12.56 29.59
C MET A 128 -32.10 14.06 29.66
N TYR A 129 -31.16 14.54 28.84
CA TYR A 129 -30.78 15.95 28.79
C TYR A 129 -31.93 16.83 28.33
N ARG A 130 -32.63 16.47 27.25
CA ARG A 130 -33.78 17.23 26.74
C ARG A 130 -34.93 17.29 27.75
N GLU A 131 -35.23 16.17 28.42
CA GLU A 131 -36.26 16.12 29.46
C GLU A 131 -35.91 17.03 30.65
N ALA A 132 -34.67 16.94 31.15
CA ALA A 132 -34.20 17.78 32.24
C ALA A 132 -34.16 19.26 31.84
N ARG A 133 -33.66 19.56 30.63
CA ARG A 133 -33.59 20.92 30.06
C ARG A 133 -34.97 21.56 29.93
N ALA A 134 -35.96 20.80 29.45
CA ALA A 134 -37.33 21.29 29.29
C ALA A 134 -38.02 21.59 30.64
N ARG A 135 -37.70 20.82 31.68
CA ARG A 135 -38.28 21.03 33.02
C ARG A 135 -37.57 22.12 33.83
N LEU A 136 -36.24 22.15 33.80
CA LEU A 136 -35.44 23.03 34.66
C LEU A 136 -35.14 24.39 34.02
N GLY A 137 -35.07 24.47 32.68
CA GLY A 137 -34.83 25.75 32.00
C GLY A 137 -33.40 26.29 32.13
N ASP A 138 -32.53 25.69 32.95
CA ASP A 138 -31.07 25.95 33.00
C ASP A 138 -30.28 24.69 32.51
N PRO A 139 -29.30 24.84 31.59
CA PRO A 139 -28.56 23.69 31.05
C PRO A 139 -27.57 23.07 32.05
N VAL A 140 -26.99 23.87 32.95
CA VAL A 140 -26.08 23.42 34.02
C VAL A 140 -26.85 22.61 35.06
N GLU A 141 -28.05 23.05 35.44
CA GLU A 141 -28.93 22.29 36.34
C GLU A 141 -29.42 21.00 35.69
N ALA A 142 -29.76 21.03 34.39
CA ALA A 142 -30.14 19.84 33.64
C ALA A 142 -29.02 18.79 33.59
N TRP A 143 -27.77 19.23 33.39
CA TRP A 143 -26.62 18.35 33.46
C TRP A 143 -26.39 17.79 34.86
N ALA A 144 -26.46 18.64 35.88
CA ALA A 144 -26.30 18.25 37.28
C ALA A 144 -27.29 17.14 37.67
N GLU A 145 -28.57 17.27 37.29
CA GLU A 145 -29.60 16.26 37.58
C GLU A 145 -29.26 14.88 37.00
N ILE A 146 -28.60 14.83 35.85
CA ILE A 146 -28.25 13.58 35.17
C ILE A 146 -26.98 12.97 35.78
N THR A 147 -25.98 13.79 36.10
CA THR A 147 -24.66 13.29 36.54
C THR A 147 -24.58 13.00 38.03
N THR A 148 -25.43 13.62 38.85
CA THR A 148 -25.47 13.41 40.31
C THR A 148 -26.38 12.24 40.71
N ASP A 149 -27.35 11.86 39.88
CA ASP A 149 -28.15 10.64 40.06
C ASP A 149 -27.36 9.40 39.60
N PRO A 150 -27.05 8.43 40.51
CA PRO A 150 -26.25 7.26 40.16
C PRO A 150 -26.89 6.38 39.07
N ALA A 151 -28.22 6.21 39.09
CA ALA A 151 -28.93 5.35 38.16
C ALA A 151 -28.95 5.96 36.75
N ARG A 152 -29.20 7.28 36.65
CA ARG A 152 -29.14 8.00 35.37
C ARG A 152 -27.72 8.02 34.82
N ARG A 153 -26.73 8.23 35.68
CA ARG A 153 -25.32 8.21 35.29
C ARG A 153 -24.91 6.85 34.74
N GLU A 154 -25.25 5.77 35.44
CA GLU A 154 -24.97 4.41 34.98
C GLU A 154 -25.64 4.10 33.63
N ARG A 155 -26.88 4.57 33.43
CA ARG A 155 -27.64 4.34 32.19
C ARG A 155 -26.90 4.81 30.94
N TYR A 156 -26.32 6.02 30.93
CA TYR A 156 -25.60 6.50 29.74
C TYR A 156 -24.16 5.99 29.67
N GLN A 157 -23.50 5.74 30.82
CA GLN A 157 -22.13 5.24 30.86
C GLN A 157 -22.03 3.78 30.40
N SER A 158 -22.97 2.93 30.81
CA SER A 158 -23.04 1.52 30.39
C SER A 158 -23.37 1.33 28.90
N ALA A 159 -23.84 2.38 28.22
CA ALA A 159 -24.09 2.41 26.78
C ALA A 159 -22.86 2.82 25.94
N ARG A 160 -21.74 3.20 26.56
CA ARG A 160 -20.49 3.54 25.85
C ARG A 160 -19.95 2.30 25.09
N GLY A 161 -19.59 2.50 23.82
CA GLY A 161 -19.11 1.42 22.94
C GLY A 161 -20.20 0.53 22.32
N LYS A 162 -21.49 0.75 22.59
CA LYS A 162 -22.61 -0.13 22.17
C LYS A 162 -23.50 0.43 21.05
N GLY A 163 -23.03 1.44 20.30
CA GLY A 163 -23.87 2.11 19.28
C GLY A 163 -25.01 2.95 19.89
N GLY A 164 -26.02 3.33 19.09
CA GLY A 164 -27.08 4.24 19.57
C GLY A 164 -26.65 5.71 19.64
N LEU A 165 -25.80 6.13 18.70
CA LEU A 165 -25.50 7.54 18.49
C LEU A 165 -26.64 8.17 17.67
N VAL A 166 -27.13 9.33 18.11
CA VAL A 166 -28.11 10.14 17.41
C VAL A 166 -27.45 11.41 16.92
N ARG A 167 -27.87 11.89 15.74
CA ARG A 167 -27.45 13.18 15.20
C ARG A 167 -28.05 14.29 16.05
N ILE A 168 -27.25 15.28 16.44
CA ILE A 168 -27.70 16.49 17.11
C ILE A 168 -27.19 17.75 16.39
N GLY A 169 -27.74 18.91 16.75
CA GLY A 169 -27.27 20.21 16.27
C GLY A 169 -25.96 20.64 16.94
N TRP A 170 -25.23 21.57 16.34
CA TRP A 170 -24.04 22.15 16.95
C TRP A 170 -24.39 22.91 18.24
N ASP A 171 -25.46 23.69 18.25
CA ASP A 171 -25.89 24.46 19.43
C ASP A 171 -26.18 23.55 20.63
N GLU A 172 -26.91 22.45 20.40
CA GLU A 172 -27.20 21.45 21.45
C GLU A 172 -25.93 20.74 21.94
N ALA A 173 -25.02 20.37 21.01
CA ALA A 173 -23.76 19.74 21.38
C ALA A 173 -22.88 20.67 22.23
N VAL A 174 -22.77 21.94 21.83
CA VAL A 174 -21.99 22.95 22.54
C VAL A 174 -22.63 23.29 23.89
N GLU A 175 -23.96 23.41 23.97
CA GLU A 175 -24.67 23.66 25.23
C GLU A 175 -24.42 22.54 26.25
N ILE A 176 -24.58 21.28 25.84
CA ILE A 176 -24.33 20.11 26.71
C ILE A 176 -22.88 20.12 27.21
N VAL A 177 -21.92 20.35 26.32
CA VAL A 177 -20.50 20.37 26.67
C VAL A 177 -20.19 21.54 27.61
N ALA A 178 -20.71 22.74 27.35
CA ALA A 178 -20.51 23.91 28.21
C ALA A 178 -21.12 23.71 29.60
N ALA A 179 -22.35 23.18 29.66
CA ALA A 179 -23.02 22.85 30.91
C ALA A 179 -22.23 21.84 31.75
N ALA A 180 -21.67 20.82 31.09
CA ALA A 180 -20.82 19.84 31.74
C ALA A 180 -19.56 20.47 32.34
N HIS A 181 -18.86 21.34 31.60
CA HIS A 181 -17.70 22.05 32.11
C HIS A 181 -18.06 22.95 33.29
N VAL A 182 -19.11 23.77 33.17
CA VAL A 182 -19.53 24.71 34.23
C VAL A 182 -19.94 23.95 35.50
N HIS A 183 -20.75 22.90 35.37
CA HIS A 183 -21.14 22.08 36.52
C HIS A 183 -19.93 21.44 37.19
N THR A 184 -19.04 20.80 36.42
CA THR A 184 -17.86 20.14 36.96
C THR A 184 -16.92 21.13 37.66
N ILE A 185 -16.66 22.29 37.07
CA ILE A 185 -15.81 23.33 37.67
C ILE A 185 -16.44 23.83 38.98
N LYS A 186 -17.74 24.14 38.96
CA LYS A 186 -18.46 24.67 40.13
C LYS A 186 -18.49 23.69 41.30
N GLU A 187 -18.74 22.41 41.02
CA GLU A 187 -18.97 21.40 42.04
C GLU A 187 -17.67 20.75 42.54
N TYR A 188 -16.72 20.47 41.64
CA TYR A 188 -15.55 19.65 41.95
C TYR A 188 -14.21 20.36 41.76
N GLY A 189 -14.21 21.54 41.14
CA GLY A 189 -13.00 22.27 40.79
C GLY A 189 -12.56 22.04 39.34
N PRO A 190 -11.77 22.97 38.78
CA PRO A 190 -11.43 22.97 37.36
C PRO A 190 -10.48 21.85 36.95
N ASP A 191 -9.66 21.34 37.87
CA ASP A 191 -8.73 20.22 37.64
C ASP A 191 -9.43 18.86 37.44
N ARG A 192 -10.77 18.78 37.59
CA ARG A 192 -11.59 17.62 37.19
C ARG A 192 -11.97 17.65 35.71
N VAL A 193 -11.61 18.72 35.00
CA VAL A 193 -11.64 18.78 33.54
C VAL A 193 -10.24 18.48 33.02
N ALA A 194 -10.12 17.47 32.16
CA ALA A 194 -8.86 17.11 31.53
C ALA A 194 -8.97 17.10 30.00
N GLY A 195 -7.92 17.56 29.32
CA GLY A 195 -7.77 17.51 27.88
C GLY A 195 -6.62 16.59 27.48
N PHE A 196 -6.88 15.69 26.53
CA PHE A 196 -5.85 14.86 25.90
C PHE A 196 -5.75 15.20 24.41
N SER A 197 -4.64 15.82 24.01
CA SER A 197 -4.33 16.09 22.61
C SER A 197 -2.81 15.95 22.42
N PRO A 198 -2.33 14.89 21.76
CA PRO A 198 -0.91 14.59 21.69
C PRO A 198 -0.21 15.38 20.58
N ILE A 199 1.13 15.41 20.61
CA ILE A 199 2.03 15.80 19.51
C ILE A 199 1.62 17.11 18.80
N PRO A 200 1.90 18.29 19.39
CA PRO A 200 1.55 19.58 18.78
C PRO A 200 2.26 19.83 17.44
N ALA A 201 3.44 19.26 17.22
CA ALA A 201 4.25 19.49 16.03
C ALA A 201 3.56 19.10 14.72
N MET A 202 2.62 18.14 14.74
CA MET A 202 1.92 17.70 13.51
C MET A 202 0.78 18.65 13.10
N SER A 203 0.22 19.42 14.04
CA SER A 203 -0.86 20.38 13.76
C SER A 203 -1.03 21.39 14.91
N MET A 204 -0.11 22.36 14.96
CA MET A 204 0.08 23.27 16.10
C MET A 204 -1.21 24.01 16.50
N ALA A 205 -1.89 24.63 15.54
CA ALA A 205 -3.13 25.37 15.80
C ALA A 205 -4.27 24.46 16.29
N SER A 206 -4.38 23.25 15.72
CA SER A 206 -5.40 22.26 16.11
C SER A 206 -5.19 21.79 17.55
N HIS A 207 -3.95 21.52 17.95
CA HIS A 207 -3.61 21.20 19.34
C HIS A 207 -3.88 22.40 20.27
N ALA A 208 -3.41 23.59 19.87
CA ALA A 208 -3.52 24.80 20.66
C ALA A 208 -4.98 25.22 20.93
N ALA A 209 -5.91 24.93 20.02
CA ALA A 209 -7.33 25.24 20.21
C ALA A 209 -7.90 24.56 21.48
N GLY A 210 -7.69 23.26 21.64
CA GLY A 210 -8.12 22.51 22.82
C GLY A 210 -7.29 22.86 24.05
N ALA A 211 -5.97 22.92 23.91
CA ALA A 211 -5.06 23.22 25.02
C ALA A 211 -5.35 24.59 25.64
N ARG A 212 -5.51 25.63 24.81
CA ARG A 212 -5.83 26.99 25.26
C ARG A 212 -7.17 27.02 25.99
N PHE A 213 -8.21 26.37 25.45
CA PHE A 213 -9.52 26.33 26.10
C PHE A 213 -9.45 25.69 27.49
N VAL A 214 -8.86 24.48 27.58
CA VAL A 214 -8.72 23.75 28.84
C VAL A 214 -7.88 24.53 29.86
N SER A 215 -6.77 25.14 29.43
CA SER A 215 -5.95 25.97 30.32
C SER A 215 -6.68 27.23 30.81
N LEU A 216 -7.47 27.89 29.96
CA LEU A 216 -8.21 29.10 30.36
C LEU A 216 -9.27 28.83 31.43
N ILE A 217 -9.90 27.65 31.40
CA ILE A 217 -10.87 27.24 32.41
C ILE A 217 -10.21 26.58 33.65
N GLY A 218 -8.87 26.53 33.70
CA GLY A 218 -8.10 25.96 34.81
C GLY A 218 -7.99 24.42 34.82
N GLY A 219 -8.34 23.76 33.72
CA GLY A 219 -8.27 22.30 33.59
C GLY A 219 -6.86 21.77 33.33
N ALA A 220 -6.71 20.46 33.40
CA ALA A 220 -5.44 19.76 33.24
C ALA A 220 -5.21 19.30 31.80
N MET A 221 -4.13 19.76 31.17
CA MET A 221 -3.65 19.17 29.91
C MET A 221 -2.75 17.97 30.21
N LEU A 222 -3.09 16.82 29.64
CA LEU A 222 -2.37 15.57 29.86
C LEU A 222 -1.13 15.48 28.96
N SER A 223 -0.05 14.92 29.50
CA SER A 223 1.18 14.64 28.74
C SER A 223 1.00 13.48 27.76
N PHE A 224 1.92 13.37 26.81
CA PHE A 224 1.88 12.33 25.77
C PHE A 224 3.22 11.64 25.52
N TYR A 225 4.35 12.34 25.66
CA TYR A 225 5.65 11.83 25.19
C TYR A 225 6.21 10.75 26.12
N ASP A 226 6.08 10.97 27.42
CA ASP A 226 6.26 9.99 28.49
C ASP A 226 5.22 8.85 28.40
N TRP A 227 3.95 9.19 28.20
CA TRP A 227 2.85 8.22 28.13
C TRP A 227 2.97 7.24 26.96
N TYR A 228 3.42 7.71 25.80
CA TYR A 228 3.67 6.87 24.62
C TYR A 228 4.96 6.06 24.73
N ALA A 229 5.75 6.29 25.78
CA ALA A 229 7.11 5.76 25.91
C ALA A 229 8.04 6.17 24.75
N ASP A 230 7.72 7.30 24.11
CA ASP A 230 8.57 7.92 23.09
C ASP A 230 9.66 8.80 23.73
N LEU A 231 9.46 9.26 24.98
CA LEU A 231 10.46 9.95 25.79
C LEU A 231 11.60 8.98 26.17
N PRO A 232 12.82 9.17 25.64
CA PRO A 232 13.98 8.42 26.10
C PRO A 232 14.38 8.96 27.48
N VAL A 233 13.95 8.30 28.55
CA VAL A 233 14.22 8.71 29.95
C VAL A 233 15.72 8.95 30.23
N ALA A 234 16.60 8.32 29.46
CA ALA A 234 18.05 8.55 29.52
C ALA A 234 18.48 9.95 29.05
N SER A 235 17.80 10.60 28.09
CA SER A 235 18.20 11.93 27.59
C SER A 235 18.13 12.99 28.70
N PRO A 236 17.00 13.14 29.44
CA PRO A 236 16.96 14.05 30.58
C PRO A 236 17.97 13.70 31.68
N GLN A 237 18.28 12.42 31.89
CA GLN A 237 19.23 11.99 32.93
C GLN A 237 20.68 12.34 32.60
N VAL A 238 21.06 12.24 31.32
CA VAL A 238 22.45 12.39 30.88
C VAL A 238 22.73 13.83 30.42
N PHE A 239 21.80 14.42 29.67
CA PHE A 239 22.00 15.69 28.98
C PHE A 239 21.10 16.83 29.51
N GLY A 240 20.09 16.52 30.32
CA GLY A 240 19.15 17.52 30.84
C GLY A 240 18.21 18.10 29.78
N ASP A 241 18.10 17.47 28.61
CA ASP A 241 17.18 17.81 27.54
C ASP A 241 15.99 16.83 27.48
N GLN A 242 14.89 17.21 26.83
CA GLN A 242 13.76 16.29 26.65
C GLN A 242 14.12 15.22 25.62
N THR A 243 14.43 15.65 24.39
CA THR A 243 14.99 14.89 23.28
C THR A 243 15.46 15.90 22.24
N ASP A 244 16.73 15.84 21.86
CA ASP A 244 17.26 16.45 20.65
C ASP A 244 18.02 15.39 19.84
N VAL A 245 17.83 15.38 18.51
CA VAL A 245 18.39 14.35 17.60
C VAL A 245 18.81 14.97 16.28
N PRO A 246 19.86 14.42 15.63
CA PRO A 246 20.25 14.87 14.30
C PRO A 246 19.15 14.62 13.26
N GLU A 247 19.06 15.51 12.27
CA GLU A 247 18.14 15.37 11.14
C GLU A 247 18.53 14.16 10.26
N SER A 248 17.60 13.67 9.43
CA SER A 248 17.89 12.50 8.60
C SER A 248 18.92 12.74 7.50
N ALA A 249 19.16 14.00 7.09
CA ALA A 249 20.23 14.33 6.15
C ALA A 249 21.62 14.14 6.76
N ASP A 250 21.78 14.34 8.07
CA ASP A 250 23.05 14.16 8.78
C ASP A 250 23.53 12.70 8.76
N TRP A 251 22.62 11.75 8.54
CA TRP A 251 22.96 10.33 8.37
C TRP A 251 23.84 10.09 7.13
N TRP A 252 23.79 10.98 6.13
CA TRP A 252 24.65 10.91 4.95
C TRP A 252 26.12 11.16 5.30
N ASP A 253 26.38 12.01 6.29
CA ASP A 253 27.72 12.40 6.68
C ASP A 253 28.39 11.35 7.58
N ALA A 254 27.60 10.41 8.11
CA ALA A 254 28.09 9.33 8.95
C ALA A 254 28.86 8.28 8.14
N SER A 255 30.15 8.09 8.47
CA SER A 255 30.97 7.00 7.92
C SER A 255 30.62 5.62 8.49
N TYR A 256 29.89 5.58 9.61
CA TYR A 256 29.40 4.38 10.27
C TYR A 256 28.05 4.63 10.95
N LEU A 257 27.06 3.77 10.69
CA LEU A 257 25.72 3.85 11.28
C LEU A 257 25.35 2.50 11.92
N LEU A 258 25.02 2.52 13.21
CA LEU A 258 24.44 1.38 13.92
C LEU A 258 22.93 1.54 14.04
N VAL A 259 22.17 0.73 13.31
CA VAL A 259 20.71 0.72 13.39
C VAL A 259 20.26 -0.27 14.46
N TRP A 260 20.03 0.21 15.67
CA TRP A 260 19.67 -0.62 16.83
C TRP A 260 18.20 -0.41 17.22
N GLY A 261 17.38 -1.46 17.13
CA GLY A 261 15.98 -1.39 17.55
C GLY A 261 15.09 -0.48 16.70
N SER A 262 15.60 0.02 15.57
CA SER A 262 14.89 0.92 14.65
C SER A 262 14.66 0.23 13.30
N ASN A 263 13.42 0.23 12.83
CA ASN A 263 13.03 -0.39 11.55
C ASN A 263 12.82 0.67 10.46
N VAL A 264 13.89 1.35 10.08
CA VAL A 264 13.87 2.49 9.13
C VAL A 264 13.06 2.23 7.84
N PRO A 265 13.18 1.09 7.13
CA PRO A 265 12.45 0.87 5.88
C PRO A 265 11.08 0.18 6.02
N VAL A 266 10.70 -0.31 7.20
CA VAL A 266 9.57 -1.21 7.52
C VAL A 266 9.25 -2.27 6.44
N LYS A 267 9.94 -3.42 6.52
CA LYS A 267 9.88 -4.58 5.59
C LYS A 267 8.86 -5.69 5.93
N GLY A 268 8.01 -5.51 6.96
CA GLY A 268 7.15 -6.60 7.47
C GLY A 268 6.09 -7.12 6.49
N LEU A 269 5.52 -6.25 5.65
CA LEU A 269 4.43 -6.62 4.72
C LEU A 269 4.91 -7.45 3.52
N TYR A 270 6.13 -7.22 3.04
CA TYR A 270 6.70 -7.99 1.92
C TYR A 270 6.91 -9.46 2.29
N HIS A 271 7.46 -9.73 3.47
CA HIS A 271 7.67 -11.11 3.94
C HIS A 271 6.35 -11.86 4.09
N LEU A 272 5.32 -11.21 4.66
CA LEU A 272 4.00 -11.82 4.79
C LEU A 272 3.36 -12.12 3.43
N LEU A 273 3.37 -11.14 2.50
CA LEU A 273 2.78 -11.33 1.17
C LEU A 273 3.52 -12.38 0.34
N ALA A 274 4.86 -12.38 0.38
CA ALA A 274 5.67 -13.34 -0.36
C ALA A 274 5.45 -14.78 0.13
N VAL A 275 5.34 -14.97 1.46
CA VAL A 275 5.06 -16.29 2.05
C VAL A 275 3.65 -16.73 1.70
N VAL A 276 2.63 -15.90 1.92
CA VAL A 276 1.22 -16.28 1.67
C VAL A 276 0.95 -16.60 0.20
N LEU A 277 1.35 -15.72 -0.72
CA LEU A 277 1.15 -15.95 -2.16
C LEU A 277 1.99 -17.14 -2.65
N GLY A 278 3.23 -17.27 -2.18
CA GLY A 278 4.11 -18.40 -2.50
C GLY A 278 3.51 -19.74 -2.07
N THR A 279 2.92 -19.81 -0.88
CA THR A 279 2.24 -21.02 -0.38
C THR A 279 1.03 -21.38 -1.22
N ILE A 280 0.16 -20.42 -1.57
CA ILE A 280 -1.04 -20.69 -2.40
C ILE A 280 -0.64 -21.25 -3.77
N VAL A 281 0.30 -20.59 -4.45
CA VAL A 281 0.79 -21.04 -5.77
C VAL A 281 1.48 -22.40 -5.67
N GLY A 282 2.25 -22.63 -4.60
CA GLY A 282 2.89 -23.92 -4.31
C GLY A 282 1.88 -25.07 -4.22
N VAL A 283 0.82 -24.90 -3.42
CA VAL A 283 -0.26 -25.89 -3.26
C VAL A 283 -0.98 -26.15 -4.58
N ALA A 284 -1.33 -25.09 -5.33
CA ALA A 284 -2.00 -25.22 -6.62
C ALA A 284 -1.13 -25.98 -7.65
N THR A 285 0.18 -25.74 -7.65
CA THR A 285 1.13 -26.41 -8.55
C THR A 285 1.23 -27.91 -8.26
N VAL A 286 1.28 -28.30 -6.98
CA VAL A 286 1.27 -29.72 -6.57
C VAL A 286 -0.06 -30.38 -6.93
N GLY A 287 -1.19 -29.70 -6.69
CA GLY A 287 -2.51 -30.20 -7.08
C GLY A 287 -2.62 -30.42 -8.58
N GLY A 288 -2.17 -29.45 -9.39
CA GLY A 288 -2.13 -29.56 -10.85
C GLY A 288 -1.26 -30.73 -11.32
N MET A 289 -0.09 -30.93 -10.72
CA MET A 289 0.78 -32.07 -11.01
C MET A 289 0.11 -33.41 -10.67
N ALA A 290 -0.52 -33.52 -9.50
CA ALA A 290 -1.22 -34.74 -9.08
C ALA A 290 -2.37 -35.08 -10.05
N ILE A 291 -3.16 -34.08 -10.46
CA ILE A 291 -4.25 -34.24 -11.45
C ILE A 291 -3.69 -34.71 -12.80
N LEU A 292 -2.58 -34.11 -13.26
CA LEU A 292 -1.94 -34.51 -14.52
C LEU A 292 -1.45 -35.96 -14.49
N ILE A 293 -0.80 -36.37 -13.40
CA ILE A 293 -0.32 -37.75 -13.22
C ILE A 293 -1.51 -38.71 -13.14
N TYR A 294 -2.54 -38.39 -12.36
CA TYR A 294 -3.75 -39.19 -12.23
C TYR A 294 -4.42 -39.40 -13.60
N ARG A 295 -4.69 -38.33 -14.34
CA ARG A 295 -5.32 -38.38 -15.66
C ARG A 295 -4.50 -39.20 -16.66
N ARG A 296 -3.17 -39.12 -16.60
CA ARG A 296 -2.28 -39.92 -17.46
C ARG A 296 -2.25 -41.39 -17.10
N ARG A 297 -2.64 -41.77 -15.89
CA ARG A 297 -2.73 -43.17 -15.44
C ARG A 297 -4.11 -43.77 -15.63
N THR A 298 -5.17 -42.97 -15.52
CA THR A 298 -6.56 -43.46 -15.55
C THR A 298 -7.25 -43.34 -16.91
N VAL A 299 -6.78 -42.45 -17.80
CA VAL A 299 -7.40 -42.25 -19.12
C VAL A 299 -6.61 -43.00 -20.20
N GLY A 300 -7.19 -44.08 -20.73
CA GLY A 300 -6.55 -45.00 -21.69
C GLY A 300 -5.82 -44.33 -22.86
N PRO A 301 -6.49 -43.45 -23.66
CA PRO A 301 -5.84 -42.74 -24.76
C PRO A 301 -4.64 -41.87 -24.33
N VAL A 302 -4.72 -41.26 -23.15
CA VAL A 302 -3.67 -40.38 -22.63
C VAL A 302 -2.48 -41.22 -22.12
N PHE A 303 -2.75 -42.37 -21.50
CA PHE A 303 -1.71 -43.31 -21.08
C PHE A 303 -0.93 -43.85 -22.28
N MET A 304 -1.63 -44.27 -23.34
CA MET A 304 -1.01 -44.78 -24.57
C MET A 304 -0.17 -43.73 -25.30
N ALA A 305 -0.56 -42.46 -25.23
CA ALA A 305 0.20 -41.34 -25.80
C ALA A 305 1.34 -40.82 -24.90
N THR A 306 1.51 -41.35 -23.69
CA THR A 306 2.56 -40.91 -22.74
C THR A 306 3.87 -41.63 -23.03
N THR A 307 4.83 -40.89 -23.56
CA THR A 307 6.14 -41.41 -23.97
C THR A 307 7.10 -41.59 -22.79
N ARG A 308 8.24 -42.27 -22.99
CA ARG A 308 9.31 -42.36 -21.98
C ARG A 308 9.87 -40.99 -21.60
N ASN A 309 9.98 -40.09 -22.58
CA ASN A 309 10.40 -38.71 -22.40
C ASN A 309 9.42 -37.91 -21.52
N ASP A 310 8.11 -38.14 -21.70
CA ASP A 310 7.08 -37.52 -20.85
C ASP A 310 7.21 -37.98 -19.39
N LYS A 311 7.48 -39.27 -19.16
CA LYS A 311 7.68 -39.81 -17.80
C LYS A 311 8.91 -39.21 -17.11
N LEU A 312 10.02 -39.09 -17.85
CA LEU A 312 11.24 -38.45 -17.36
C LEU A 312 10.99 -36.98 -17.00
N MET A 313 10.31 -36.23 -17.89
CA MET A 313 9.94 -34.84 -17.65
C MET A 313 9.08 -34.69 -16.39
N TYR A 314 8.05 -35.51 -16.20
CA TYR A 314 7.22 -35.46 -15.01
C TYR A 314 7.98 -35.80 -13.73
N ALA A 315 8.90 -36.78 -13.77
CA ALA A 315 9.72 -37.13 -12.62
C ALA A 315 10.64 -35.98 -12.20
N VAL A 316 11.34 -35.36 -13.16
CA VAL A 316 12.25 -34.23 -12.89
C VAL A 316 11.48 -32.99 -12.45
N LEU A 317 10.35 -32.68 -13.09
CA LEU A 317 9.49 -31.55 -12.72
C LEU A 317 8.90 -31.74 -11.31
N ALA A 318 8.40 -32.93 -10.99
CA ALA A 318 7.87 -33.23 -9.65
C ALA A 318 8.96 -33.17 -8.58
N LEU A 319 10.15 -33.70 -8.85
CA LEU A 319 11.30 -33.60 -7.96
C LEU A 319 11.69 -32.14 -7.70
N THR A 320 11.75 -31.32 -8.76
CA THR A 320 12.09 -29.90 -8.65
C THR A 320 11.09 -29.14 -7.79
N ILE A 321 9.79 -29.37 -8.02
CA ILE A 321 8.70 -28.77 -7.22
C ILE A 321 8.78 -29.22 -5.76
N ALA A 322 8.97 -30.52 -5.50
CA ALA A 322 9.06 -31.06 -4.15
C ALA A 322 10.26 -30.49 -3.37
N LEU A 323 11.43 -30.44 -3.99
CA LEU A 323 12.64 -29.86 -3.38
C LEU A 323 12.48 -28.35 -3.12
N GLY A 324 11.83 -27.60 -4.04
CA GLY A 324 11.58 -26.18 -3.86
C GLY A 324 10.59 -25.87 -2.73
N LEU A 325 9.54 -26.68 -2.60
CA LEU A 325 8.58 -26.56 -1.50
C LEU A 325 9.20 -26.98 -0.16
N ALA A 326 9.97 -28.06 -0.13
CA ALA A 326 10.71 -28.48 1.05
C ALA A 326 11.70 -27.40 1.50
N ALA A 327 12.44 -26.78 0.57
CA ALA A 327 13.33 -25.66 0.87
C ALA A 327 12.58 -24.46 1.46
N THR A 328 11.39 -24.16 0.91
CA THR A 328 10.53 -23.09 1.40
C THR A 328 10.02 -23.37 2.81
N VAL A 329 9.53 -24.58 3.10
CA VAL A 329 9.05 -24.96 4.43
C VAL A 329 10.21 -24.98 5.43
N MET A 330 11.35 -25.57 5.08
CA MET A 330 12.49 -25.69 5.98
C MET A 330 13.08 -24.32 6.33
N ALA A 331 13.15 -23.39 5.37
CA ALA A 331 13.66 -22.04 5.59
C ALA A 331 12.71 -21.13 6.37
N ASN A 332 11.40 -21.41 6.37
CA ASN A 332 10.40 -20.53 7.01
C ASN A 332 9.76 -21.11 8.29
N LEU A 333 9.73 -22.44 8.50
CA LEU A 333 8.93 -23.08 9.55
C LEU A 333 9.72 -23.96 10.55
N VAL A 334 10.87 -24.56 10.17
CA VAL A 334 11.44 -25.69 10.95
C VAL A 334 12.90 -25.51 11.40
N GLY A 335 13.63 -24.45 11.02
CA GLY A 335 14.93 -24.21 11.66
C GLY A 335 15.67 -22.97 11.20
N GLY A 336 16.35 -22.30 12.15
CA GLY A 336 17.58 -21.49 12.02
C GLY A 336 17.76 -20.46 10.88
N GLY A 337 16.76 -20.22 10.03
CA GLY A 337 16.71 -19.15 9.03
C GLY A 337 17.90 -19.08 8.05
N TYR A 338 18.07 -20.09 7.17
CA TYR A 338 19.00 -19.91 6.04
C TYR A 338 18.47 -18.85 5.07
N ASP A 339 19.06 -17.66 5.08
CA ASP A 339 18.68 -16.58 4.17
C ASP A 339 19.36 -16.75 2.80
N TYR A 340 18.69 -17.49 1.92
CA TYR A 340 19.08 -17.73 0.53
C TYR A 340 19.28 -16.44 -0.30
N ARG A 341 18.88 -15.27 0.21
CA ARG A 341 19.08 -13.96 -0.44
C ARG A 341 20.53 -13.49 -0.41
N ASN A 342 21.34 -14.01 0.50
CA ASN A 342 22.75 -13.63 0.62
C ASN A 342 23.68 -14.50 -0.24
N THR A 343 23.17 -15.59 -0.81
CA THR A 343 23.96 -16.64 -1.47
C THR A 343 23.34 -17.11 -2.78
N VAL A 344 22.19 -17.79 -2.73
CA VAL A 344 21.50 -18.40 -3.88
C VAL A 344 20.94 -17.34 -4.82
N SER A 345 20.38 -16.24 -4.29
CA SER A 345 19.82 -15.18 -5.13
C SER A 345 20.91 -14.42 -5.92
N PRO A 346 22.04 -13.99 -5.30
CA PRO A 346 23.17 -13.42 -6.03
C PRO A 346 23.80 -14.42 -7.00
N TRP A 347 23.94 -15.70 -6.62
CA TRP A 347 24.42 -16.76 -7.52
C TRP A 347 23.58 -16.86 -8.79
N PHE A 348 22.25 -16.93 -8.68
CA PHE A 348 21.37 -17.04 -9.84
C PHE A 348 21.47 -15.80 -10.76
N ARG A 349 21.51 -14.60 -10.18
CA ARG A 349 21.67 -13.35 -10.94
C ARG A 349 23.02 -13.28 -11.66
N SER A 350 24.07 -13.81 -11.05
CA SER A 350 25.44 -13.83 -11.61
C SER A 350 25.51 -14.50 -12.99
N ILE A 351 24.62 -15.48 -13.24
CA ILE A 351 24.48 -16.16 -14.53
C ILE A 351 24.00 -15.19 -15.62
N PHE A 352 23.04 -14.31 -15.31
CA PHE A 352 22.46 -13.37 -16.28
C PHE A 352 23.32 -12.13 -16.52
N TYR A 353 24.23 -11.80 -15.60
CA TYR A 353 25.24 -10.77 -15.80
C TYR A 353 26.56 -11.33 -16.35
N PHE A 354 26.56 -12.60 -16.79
CA PHE A 354 27.70 -13.30 -17.40
C PHE A 354 28.98 -13.31 -16.55
N ARG A 355 28.83 -13.30 -15.23
CA ARG A 355 29.93 -13.44 -14.25
C ARG A 355 29.55 -14.51 -13.23
N PRO A 356 29.58 -15.81 -13.58
CA PRO A 356 29.12 -16.85 -12.68
C PRO A 356 29.98 -16.93 -11.42
N GLU A 357 29.36 -16.85 -10.25
CA GLU A 357 30.02 -16.92 -8.94
C GLU A 357 29.68 -18.24 -8.22
N PRO A 358 30.29 -19.38 -8.59
CA PRO A 358 29.93 -20.70 -8.06
C PRO A 358 30.20 -20.85 -6.55
N ALA A 359 31.14 -20.08 -6.00
CA ALA A 359 31.46 -20.08 -4.57
C ALA A 359 30.24 -19.76 -3.69
N LEU A 360 29.30 -18.95 -4.19
CA LEU A 360 28.08 -18.59 -3.48
C LEU A 360 27.11 -19.77 -3.28
N MET A 361 27.17 -20.79 -4.14
CA MET A 361 26.35 -22.00 -4.02
C MET A 361 27.03 -23.07 -3.14
N ALA A 362 28.35 -23.08 -3.07
CA ALA A 362 29.11 -24.08 -2.30
C ALA A 362 28.78 -24.06 -0.80
N GLY A 363 28.49 -22.86 -0.24
CA GLY A 363 28.08 -22.68 1.15
C GLY A 363 26.58 -22.86 1.41
N ALA A 364 25.77 -23.20 0.40
CA ALA A 364 24.33 -23.36 0.58
C ALA A 364 23.95 -24.71 1.19
N PRO A 365 22.89 -24.80 2.01
CA PRO A 365 22.40 -26.07 2.51
C PRO A 365 22.06 -27.01 1.36
N LEU A 366 22.28 -28.31 1.60
CA LEU A 366 22.14 -29.36 0.60
C LEU A 366 20.77 -29.30 -0.12
N LEU A 367 19.70 -28.96 0.59
CA LEU A 367 18.36 -28.87 0.02
C LEU A 367 18.25 -27.81 -1.10
N PHE A 368 18.90 -26.65 -0.93
CA PHE A 368 18.94 -25.60 -1.95
C PHE A 368 19.82 -25.99 -3.14
N GLN A 369 20.95 -26.67 -2.88
CA GLN A 369 21.81 -27.18 -3.94
C GLN A 369 21.09 -28.24 -4.80
N LEU A 370 20.39 -29.17 -4.15
CA LEU A 370 19.61 -30.21 -4.83
C LEU A 370 18.45 -29.62 -5.64
N HIS A 371 17.74 -28.62 -5.10
CA HIS A 371 16.70 -27.91 -5.84
C HIS A 371 17.26 -27.22 -7.08
N ALA A 372 18.34 -26.44 -6.93
CA ALA A 372 18.98 -25.75 -8.04
C ALA A 372 19.48 -26.72 -9.12
N LEU A 373 20.10 -27.84 -8.71
CA LEU A 373 20.54 -28.88 -9.62
C LEU A 373 19.36 -29.50 -10.39
N SER A 374 18.27 -29.84 -9.70
CA SER A 374 17.08 -30.40 -10.34
C SER A 374 16.44 -29.44 -11.35
N ALA A 375 16.45 -28.13 -11.05
CA ALA A 375 15.99 -27.10 -11.96
C ALA A 375 16.88 -26.99 -13.20
N LEU A 376 18.22 -27.02 -13.06
CA LEU A 376 19.15 -27.02 -14.20
C LEU A 376 18.97 -28.24 -15.09
N VAL A 377 18.74 -29.42 -14.50
CA VAL A 377 18.38 -30.64 -15.26
C VAL A 377 17.06 -30.42 -16.01
N LEU A 378 16.04 -29.85 -15.36
CA LEU A 378 14.76 -29.53 -15.98
C LEU A 378 14.92 -28.58 -17.17
N PHE A 379 15.71 -27.51 -17.03
CA PHE A 379 16.04 -26.58 -18.11
C PHE A 379 16.75 -27.27 -19.28
N THR A 380 17.67 -28.20 -18.98
CA THR A 380 18.42 -28.95 -19.99
C THR A 380 17.50 -29.83 -20.84
N ILE A 381 16.53 -30.49 -20.21
CA ILE A 381 15.57 -31.36 -20.92
C ILE A 381 14.38 -30.60 -21.51
N TRP A 382 14.09 -29.38 -21.05
CA TRP A 382 12.94 -28.58 -21.45
C TRP A 382 12.72 -28.52 -22.97
N PRO A 383 13.67 -28.05 -23.81
CA PRO A 383 13.45 -27.91 -25.25
C PRO A 383 13.14 -29.24 -25.96
N PHE A 384 13.49 -30.37 -25.33
CA PHE A 384 13.30 -31.71 -25.88
C PHE A 384 12.07 -32.43 -25.31
N THR A 385 11.33 -31.82 -24.38
CA THR A 385 10.14 -32.42 -23.74
C THR A 385 8.86 -31.69 -24.14
N ARG A 386 7.69 -32.28 -23.87
CA ARG A 386 6.41 -31.62 -24.18
C ARG A 386 6.21 -30.27 -23.49
N LEU A 387 7.03 -29.90 -22.49
CA LEU A 387 7.03 -28.57 -21.87
C LEU A 387 7.35 -27.46 -22.86
N VAL A 388 8.04 -27.75 -23.96
CA VAL A 388 8.30 -26.75 -24.99
C VAL A 388 6.99 -26.24 -25.63
N HIS A 389 5.92 -27.03 -25.60
CA HIS A 389 4.57 -26.69 -26.13
C HIS A 389 3.75 -25.76 -25.27
N MET A 390 4.26 -25.34 -24.10
CA MET A 390 3.68 -24.19 -23.39
C MET A 390 3.65 -22.92 -24.25
N LEU A 391 4.45 -22.85 -25.33
CA LEU A 391 4.68 -21.62 -26.08
C LEU A 391 4.11 -21.57 -27.51
N THR A 392 3.34 -22.55 -28.04
CA THR A 392 2.94 -22.48 -29.47
C THR A 392 1.67 -23.24 -29.93
N ALA A 393 0.87 -22.55 -30.77
CA ALA A 393 0.19 -23.06 -31.99
C ALA A 393 0.09 -21.93 -33.06
N PRO A 394 0.37 -22.14 -34.38
CA PRO A 394 0.66 -21.05 -35.33
C PRO A 394 -0.48 -20.63 -36.28
N VAL A 395 -1.75 -20.71 -35.87
CA VAL A 395 -2.88 -20.28 -36.72
C VAL A 395 -3.07 -18.75 -36.71
N GLY A 396 -2.57 -18.07 -35.67
CA GLY A 396 -2.74 -16.63 -35.48
C GLY A 396 -1.85 -15.71 -36.33
N TYR A 397 -1.01 -16.23 -37.23
CA TYR A 397 -0.07 -15.38 -37.98
C TYR A 397 -0.74 -14.44 -38.99
N LEU A 398 -1.85 -14.84 -39.60
CA LEU A 398 -2.64 -14.00 -40.55
C LEU A 398 -3.31 -12.80 -39.88
N THR A 399 -3.81 -12.99 -38.66
CA THR A 399 -4.49 -11.97 -37.87
C THR A 399 -3.60 -11.45 -36.74
N ARG A 400 -2.29 -11.72 -36.82
CA ARG A 400 -1.34 -11.40 -35.75
C ARG A 400 -1.45 -9.91 -35.44
N PRO A 401 -1.75 -9.55 -34.18
CA PRO A 401 -1.78 -8.15 -33.80
C PRO A 401 -0.37 -7.59 -33.93
N TYR A 402 -0.23 -6.54 -34.74
CA TYR A 402 0.97 -5.72 -34.74
C TYR A 402 1.09 -4.99 -33.39
N ILE A 403 2.32 -4.71 -32.97
CA ILE A 403 2.55 -3.68 -31.97
C ILE A 403 2.25 -2.34 -32.66
N VAL A 404 1.10 -1.74 -32.34
CA VAL A 404 0.64 -0.52 -33.01
C VAL A 404 1.27 0.71 -32.32
N TYR A 405 2.03 1.49 -33.09
CA TYR A 405 2.52 2.80 -32.68
C TYR A 405 1.69 3.88 -33.37
N ARG A 406 1.12 4.80 -32.58
CA ARG A 406 0.34 5.93 -33.11
C ARG A 406 1.06 7.26 -32.90
N SER A 407 1.43 7.94 -33.98
CA SER A 407 1.90 9.32 -33.91
C SER A 407 0.73 10.30 -33.88
N ARG A 408 1.01 11.53 -33.44
CA ARG A 408 0.06 12.63 -33.44
C ARG A 408 -0.17 13.09 -34.88
N ASP A 409 -1.42 13.38 -35.23
CA ASP A 409 -1.76 14.06 -36.48
C ASP A 409 -1.31 15.52 -36.42
N GLU A 410 -0.60 16.02 -37.43
CA GLU A 410 -0.09 17.39 -37.45
C GLU A 410 -1.20 18.42 -37.59
N ALA A 411 -2.37 18.01 -38.11
CA ALA A 411 -3.58 18.81 -38.07
C ALA A 411 -4.01 18.99 -36.60
N ARG A 412 -3.73 20.15 -36.01
CA ARG A 412 -4.29 20.57 -34.71
C ARG A 412 -5.79 20.87 -34.91
N PRO A 413 -6.74 20.08 -34.38
CA PRO A 413 -8.00 20.69 -33.99
C PRO A 413 -7.68 21.62 -32.81
N ALA A 414 -8.32 22.78 -32.71
CA ALA A 414 -8.20 23.64 -31.55
C ALA A 414 -8.62 22.84 -30.29
N THR A 415 -7.66 22.29 -29.56
CA THR A 415 -7.93 21.53 -28.34
C THR A 415 -8.33 22.52 -27.27
N ARG A 416 -9.58 22.43 -26.84
CA ARG A 416 -10.12 23.12 -25.68
C ARG A 416 -9.19 22.89 -24.49
N ARG A 417 -8.87 23.95 -23.75
CA ARG A 417 -7.96 23.85 -22.60
C ARG A 417 -8.64 23.02 -21.52
N GLY A 418 -7.92 22.07 -20.92
CA GLY A 418 -8.48 21.10 -19.96
C GLY A 418 -8.99 21.67 -18.63
N TRP A 419 -8.95 23.00 -18.47
CA TRP A 419 -9.47 23.76 -17.33
C TRP A 419 -10.69 24.62 -17.68
N GLU A 420 -11.24 24.48 -18.90
CA GLU A 420 -12.51 25.13 -19.24
C GLU A 420 -13.70 24.30 -18.72
N PRO A 421 -14.67 24.92 -18.02
CA PRO A 421 -15.85 24.21 -17.52
C PRO A 421 -16.62 23.50 -18.64
N SER A 422 -17.03 22.25 -18.39
CA SER A 422 -18.04 21.57 -19.22
C SER A 422 -19.37 22.32 -19.10
N ARG A 423 -19.99 22.66 -20.24
CA ARG A 423 -21.36 23.17 -20.25
C ARG A 423 -22.35 22.07 -19.95
#